data_AF-A0AAV8PDF5-F1
#
_entry.id   AF-A0AAV8PDF5-F1
#
_cell.length_a   1.000
_cell.length_b   1.000
_cell.length_c   1.000
_cell.angle_alpha   90.00
_cell.angle_beta   90.00
_cell.angle_gamma   90.00
#
_symmetry.space_group_name_H-M   'P 1'
#
loop_
_entity.id
_entity.type
_entity.pdbx_description
1 polymer ?
#
loop_
_entity_poly.entity_id
_entity_poly.type
_entity_poly.pdbx_seq_one_letter_code
_entity_poly.pdbx_strand_id
1 'polypeptide(L)'
;MFGDCGLRFPFLRRCIGTCRRREAAADLDPDLDPVVLVTGMGGSILNARNRKSGSIIRVWVRLLLANFEFKKYLWSLYNPDTGYTESLNVDDEIVVPEDDYGLQAIDILDPSLWAKLLRLTDVYHFHDMIDMLIGCGYEKGTTLFGFGYDFRQSNRIDKTVDGLKQKLETAFKASGGKKVNIISHSMGGLLVKCFMSLHNDDFAKYVNNWICIACPFQGAPGCIYDSLLTGLQFVYGFESFFFVSRWTMHQLLIECPSVYEMLPNSGFEWKKKPLVQVWRKLSEEKENVKLEEYDPATCISFFEEALKNNELEYNGKSISIPFNFSILKWAAQTRKIIDEAQLPKSVSFYNIFGTSFDSPYDVCYGSETSPIGDLSKVCHTLPEYTYVDGDGTVPSESAKADGFAAAARVGIKGSHRGLLNEEKMSIHYFARYQMKAVYSQDNFDICINRLLLPVGVVKSLLDILIIQQGHKIFVISCNDQNLRAEGQHTIVSC
;
A
#
# COMPACT_ATOMS: atom_id res chain seq x y z
N MET A 1 15.01 11.84 -29.67
CA MET A 1 15.09 13.32 -29.82
C MET A 1 14.68 13.91 -28.48
N PHE A 2 15.60 14.62 -27.84
CA PHE A 2 15.43 15.20 -26.51
C PHE A 2 14.43 16.35 -26.51
N GLY A 3 13.58 16.42 -25.47
CA GLY A 3 12.72 17.53 -25.15
C GLY A 3 12.67 17.71 -23.63
N ASP A 4 13.21 18.83 -23.19
CA ASP A 4 13.48 19.27 -21.81
C ASP A 4 12.33 19.08 -20.80
N CYS A 5 12.61 18.37 -19.70
CA CYS A 5 11.88 18.47 -18.44
C CYS A 5 12.65 19.38 -17.47
N GLY A 6 12.33 20.67 -17.47
CA GLY A 6 12.81 21.63 -16.48
C GLY A 6 12.10 21.44 -15.14
N LEU A 7 12.80 20.89 -14.14
CA LEU A 7 12.36 20.79 -12.74
C LEU A 7 12.52 22.14 -12.01
N ARG A 8 11.48 22.57 -11.26
CA ARG A 8 11.49 23.74 -10.36
C ARG A 8 11.61 23.27 -8.90
N PHE A 9 12.34 24.04 -8.07
CA PHE A 9 12.49 23.84 -6.62
C PHE A 9 12.03 25.07 -5.82
N PRO A 10 11.46 24.87 -4.62
CA PRO A 10 11.44 25.89 -3.56
C PRO A 10 12.63 25.87 -2.60
N PHE A 11 13.21 27.04 -2.31
CA PHE A 11 14.18 27.25 -1.22
C PHE A 11 13.53 27.87 0.04
N LEU A 12 14.05 27.48 1.20
CA LEU A 12 13.73 28.04 2.53
C LEU A 12 13.79 29.58 2.55
N ARG A 13 12.70 30.21 2.99
CA ARG A 13 12.77 31.54 3.62
C ARG A 13 12.93 31.38 5.13
N ARG A 14 14.08 31.85 5.63
CA ARG A 14 14.28 32.18 7.03
C ARG A 14 13.52 33.48 7.30
N CYS A 15 12.25 33.39 7.72
CA CYS A 15 11.54 34.53 8.27
C CYS A 15 12.09 34.82 9.67
N ILE A 16 13.05 35.73 9.78
CA ILE A 16 13.28 36.49 11.01
C ILE A 16 12.14 37.50 11.08
N GLY A 17 10.98 37.03 11.51
CA GLY A 17 9.88 37.84 12.00
C GLY A 17 9.73 37.51 13.48
N THR A 18 9.82 38.50 14.35
CA THR A 18 9.62 38.35 15.79
C THR A 18 8.23 37.77 16.06
N CYS A 19 8.13 36.44 16.17
CA CYS A 19 6.98 35.79 16.78
C CYS A 19 6.98 36.18 18.25
N ARG A 20 6.19 37.18 18.61
CA ARG A 20 5.59 37.20 19.95
C ARG A 20 4.87 35.87 20.08
N ARG A 21 5.37 35.00 20.96
CA ARG A 21 4.57 33.91 21.54
C ARG A 21 3.29 34.56 22.07
N ARG A 22 2.19 34.45 21.34
CA ARG A 22 0.89 34.40 21.98
C ARG A 22 0.77 32.97 22.47
N GLU A 23 1.01 32.80 23.75
CA GLU A 23 0.30 31.80 24.54
C GLU A 23 -1.19 32.09 24.34
N ALA A 24 -1.77 31.47 23.33
CA ALA A 24 -3.18 31.17 23.29
C ALA A 24 -3.20 29.67 23.14
N ALA A 25 -3.67 28.96 24.17
CA ALA A 25 -4.25 27.65 23.96
C ALA A 25 -5.18 27.81 22.75
N ALA A 26 -4.87 27.14 21.65
CA ALA A 26 -5.80 27.10 20.54
C ALA A 26 -7.01 26.35 21.09
N ASP A 27 -8.06 27.09 21.43
CA ASP A 27 -9.36 26.47 21.69
C ASP A 27 -9.68 25.66 20.44
N LEU A 28 -9.65 24.33 20.58
CA LEU A 28 -10.11 23.36 19.59
C LEU A 28 -11.40 23.91 18.97
N ASP A 29 -11.49 23.91 17.63
CA ASP A 29 -12.78 24.14 17.01
C ASP A 29 -13.72 23.02 17.50
N PRO A 30 -14.72 23.35 18.34
CA PRO A 30 -15.53 22.36 19.02
C PRO A 30 -16.42 21.59 18.04
N ASP A 31 -16.39 21.89 16.74
CA ASP A 31 -17.20 21.27 15.69
C ASP A 31 -16.45 20.26 14.81
N LEU A 32 -15.12 20.10 14.93
CA LEU A 32 -14.42 19.08 14.12
C LEU A 32 -14.76 17.65 14.59
N ASP A 33 -15.22 16.83 13.65
CA ASP A 33 -15.42 15.40 13.86
C ASP A 33 -14.07 14.66 13.79
N PRO A 34 -13.77 13.75 14.74
CA PRO A 34 -12.50 13.01 14.76
C PRO A 34 -12.34 12.11 13.53
N VAL A 35 -11.09 11.92 13.10
CA VAL A 35 -10.72 11.13 11.90
C VAL A 35 -9.79 9.98 12.29
N VAL A 36 -10.08 8.79 11.76
CA VAL A 36 -9.17 7.63 11.79
C VAL A 36 -8.78 7.29 10.35
N LEU A 37 -7.47 7.36 10.08
CA LEU A 37 -6.87 6.99 8.80
C LEU A 37 -6.53 5.49 8.81
N VAL A 38 -7.06 4.73 7.84
CA VAL A 38 -6.86 3.29 7.71
C VAL A 38 -6.10 3.00 6.43
N THR A 39 -4.92 2.39 6.57
CA THR A 39 -4.03 2.11 5.45
C THR A 39 -4.42 0.87 4.65
N GLY A 40 -3.73 0.60 3.54
CA GLY A 40 -3.91 -0.57 2.69
C GLY A 40 -2.70 -1.49 2.66
N MET A 41 -2.66 -2.37 1.66
CA MET A 41 -1.57 -3.33 1.49
C MET A 41 -0.22 -2.62 1.30
N GLY A 42 0.79 -3.01 2.08
CA GLY A 42 2.12 -2.41 2.04
C GLY A 42 2.20 -0.99 2.61
N GLY A 43 1.09 -0.42 3.09
CA GLY A 43 1.01 0.96 3.58
C GLY A 43 1.18 1.12 5.09
N SER A 44 1.61 0.08 5.80
CA SER A 44 2.02 0.12 7.22
C SER A 44 3.51 -0.11 7.34
N ILE A 45 4.17 0.54 8.29
CA ILE A 45 5.47 0.09 8.79
C ILE A 45 5.28 -1.25 9.52
N LEU A 46 6.10 -2.24 9.18
CA LEU A 46 6.25 -3.50 9.92
C LEU A 46 7.63 -3.58 10.56
N ASN A 47 7.65 -3.91 11.85
CA ASN A 47 8.85 -4.22 12.60
C ASN A 47 8.83 -5.71 12.97
N ALA A 48 10.02 -6.31 13.01
CA ALA A 48 10.22 -7.56 13.72
C ALA A 48 10.68 -7.27 15.14
N ARG A 49 9.97 -7.81 16.12
CA ARG A 49 10.33 -7.77 17.54
C ARG A 49 10.77 -9.15 17.98
N ASN A 50 11.96 -9.26 18.52
CA ASN A 50 12.43 -10.50 19.10
C ASN A 50 11.74 -10.73 20.45
N ARG A 51 11.04 -11.85 20.61
CA ARG A 51 10.24 -12.20 21.79
C ARG A 51 11.08 -12.31 23.06
N LYS A 52 12.34 -12.73 22.95
CA LYS A 52 13.24 -12.97 24.10
C LYS A 52 13.93 -11.70 24.56
N SER A 53 14.52 -10.95 23.62
CA SER A 53 15.30 -9.75 23.94
C SER A 53 14.49 -8.45 23.93
N GLY A 54 13.30 -8.46 23.33
CA GLY A 54 12.49 -7.26 23.09
C GLY A 54 13.06 -6.33 22.04
N SER A 55 14.18 -6.70 21.38
CA SER A 55 14.79 -5.88 20.34
C SER A 55 13.86 -5.74 19.14
N ILE A 56 13.80 -4.52 18.57
CA ILE A 56 12.90 -4.17 17.47
C ILE A 56 13.74 -3.71 16.28
N ILE A 57 13.45 -4.26 15.10
CA ILE A 57 14.03 -3.82 13.83
C ILE A 57 12.93 -3.58 12.80
N ARG A 58 12.99 -2.44 12.10
CA ARG A 58 12.10 -2.19 10.97
C ARG A 58 12.45 -3.07 9.79
N VAL A 59 11.47 -3.82 9.29
CA VAL A 59 11.64 -4.78 8.18
C VAL A 59 10.86 -4.36 6.93
N TRP A 60 9.84 -3.50 7.09
CA TRP A 60 9.09 -2.89 6.00
C TRP A 60 8.54 -1.51 6.43
N VAL A 61 8.49 -0.47 5.61
CA VAL A 61 9.29 -0.32 4.38
C VAL A 61 10.72 0.05 4.79
N ARG A 62 11.70 -0.47 4.05
CA ARG A 62 13.12 -0.22 4.28
C ARG A 62 13.83 -0.19 2.93
N LEU A 63 14.73 0.77 2.76
CA LEU A 63 15.63 0.84 1.60
C LEU A 63 16.96 0.12 1.87
N LEU A 64 17.62 0.43 2.99
CA LEU A 64 18.93 -0.15 3.30
C LEU A 64 18.81 -1.60 3.76
N LEU A 65 19.47 -2.52 3.07
CA LEU A 65 19.40 -3.97 3.31
C LEU A 65 17.98 -4.55 3.19
N ALA A 66 17.12 -3.92 2.38
CA ALA A 66 15.72 -4.29 2.21
C ALA A 66 15.52 -5.80 2.03
N ASN A 67 16.16 -6.39 1.01
CA ASN A 67 16.06 -7.83 0.74
C ASN A 67 16.58 -8.68 1.92
N PHE A 68 17.71 -8.33 2.52
CA PHE A 68 18.30 -9.16 3.57
C PHE A 68 17.42 -9.21 4.82
N GLU A 69 16.97 -8.05 5.30
CA GLU A 69 16.11 -7.96 6.49
C GLU A 69 14.73 -8.57 6.23
N PHE A 70 14.17 -8.34 5.05
CA PHE A 70 12.88 -8.90 4.66
C PHE A 70 12.92 -10.44 4.65
N LYS A 71 13.95 -11.03 4.04
CA LYS A 71 14.14 -12.50 4.00
C LYS A 71 14.28 -13.08 5.40
N LYS A 72 15.06 -12.41 6.25
CA LYS A 72 15.38 -12.89 7.59
C LYS A 72 14.17 -12.87 8.52
N TYR A 73 13.33 -11.85 8.43
CA TYR A 73 12.32 -11.58 9.45
C TYR A 73 10.87 -11.66 8.96
N LEU A 74 10.61 -11.32 7.70
CA LEU A 74 9.24 -11.15 7.19
C LEU A 74 8.71 -12.36 6.41
N TRP A 75 9.60 -13.22 5.89
CA TRP A 75 9.17 -14.49 5.32
C TRP A 75 8.41 -15.35 6.34
N SER A 76 7.28 -15.85 5.89
CA SER A 76 6.26 -16.45 6.72
C SER A 76 5.52 -17.54 5.97
N LEU A 77 4.88 -18.44 6.73
CA LEU A 77 3.98 -19.46 6.22
C LEU A 77 2.59 -19.24 6.82
N TYR A 78 1.56 -19.51 6.04
CA TYR A 78 0.20 -19.53 6.55
C TYR A 78 -0.06 -20.80 7.35
N ASN A 79 -0.57 -20.62 8.56
CA ASN A 79 -0.98 -21.69 9.45
C ASN A 79 -2.51 -21.86 9.36
N PRO A 80 -3.02 -22.97 8.79
CA PRO A 80 -4.45 -23.17 8.59
C PRO A 80 -5.22 -23.41 9.90
N ASP A 81 -4.54 -23.82 10.98
CA ASP A 81 -5.17 -24.05 12.28
C ASP A 81 -5.46 -22.73 13.00
N THR A 82 -4.57 -21.74 12.84
CA THR A 82 -4.70 -20.42 13.48
C THR A 82 -5.33 -19.38 12.55
N GLY A 83 -5.20 -19.56 11.23
CA GLY A 83 -5.58 -18.57 10.22
C GLY A 83 -4.58 -17.43 10.04
N TYR A 84 -3.38 -17.54 10.65
CA TYR A 84 -2.34 -16.52 10.62
C TYR A 84 -1.20 -16.86 9.66
N THR A 85 -0.63 -15.82 9.06
CA THR A 85 0.67 -15.86 8.39
C THR A 85 1.78 -15.63 9.43
N GLU A 86 2.50 -16.68 9.78
CA GLU A 86 3.43 -16.75 10.92
C GLU A 86 4.89 -16.69 10.43
N SER A 87 5.74 -15.90 11.09
CA SER A 87 7.18 -15.79 10.76
C SER A 87 7.90 -17.13 10.84
N LEU A 88 8.80 -17.38 9.88
CA LEU A 88 9.63 -18.59 9.88
C LEU A 88 10.56 -18.68 11.09
N ASN A 89 10.96 -17.54 11.67
CA ASN A 89 11.65 -17.52 12.96
C ASN A 89 10.64 -17.40 14.11
N VAL A 90 10.53 -18.47 14.91
CA VAL A 90 9.61 -18.54 16.07
C VAL A 90 9.95 -17.53 17.18
N ASP A 91 11.21 -17.10 17.25
CA ASP A 91 11.68 -16.13 18.24
C ASP A 91 11.30 -14.69 17.88
N ASP A 92 10.82 -14.44 16.67
CA ASP A 92 10.44 -13.11 16.22
C ASP A 92 8.94 -13.00 16.01
N GLU A 93 8.41 -11.80 16.19
CA GLU A 93 7.02 -11.46 15.90
C GLU A 93 6.93 -10.18 15.10
N ILE A 94 5.96 -10.12 14.20
CA ILE A 94 5.70 -8.92 13.43
C ILE A 94 4.75 -8.00 14.19
N VAL A 95 5.19 -6.76 14.38
CA VAL A 95 4.46 -5.72 15.09
C VAL A 95 4.41 -4.45 14.24
N VAL A 96 3.32 -3.72 14.40
CA VAL A 96 3.10 -2.42 13.76
C VAL A 96 3.32 -1.35 14.84
N PRO A 97 4.04 -0.25 14.55
CA PRO A 97 4.17 0.87 15.48
C PRO A 97 2.80 1.47 15.84
N GLU A 98 2.57 1.73 17.12
CA GLU A 98 1.40 2.46 17.61
C GLU A 98 1.75 3.91 18.04
N ASP A 99 3.02 4.28 17.90
CA ASP A 99 3.53 5.62 18.17
C ASP A 99 2.75 6.68 17.39
N ASP A 100 2.70 7.88 17.97
CA ASP A 100 1.94 9.02 17.42
C ASP A 100 0.48 8.62 17.13
N TYR A 101 -0.12 7.86 18.04
CA TYR A 101 -1.50 7.37 17.95
C TYR A 101 -1.79 6.51 16.72
N GLY A 102 -0.76 5.80 16.23
CA GLY A 102 -0.79 4.97 15.03
C GLY A 102 -0.52 5.73 13.73
N LEU A 103 -0.31 7.06 13.79
CA LEU A 103 0.01 7.85 12.60
C LEU A 103 1.41 7.55 12.09
N GLN A 104 2.39 7.29 12.98
CA GLN A 104 3.76 6.99 12.58
C GLN A 104 3.83 5.79 11.62
N ALA A 105 2.99 4.78 11.82
CA ALA A 105 3.00 3.58 11.00
C ALA A 105 2.56 3.82 9.54
N ILE A 106 1.84 4.91 9.26
CA ILE A 106 1.17 5.15 7.97
C ILE A 106 1.58 6.49 7.32
N ASP A 107 2.38 7.30 8.01
CA ASP A 107 2.83 8.63 7.58
C ASP A 107 3.90 8.54 6.47
N ILE A 108 5.16 8.33 6.86
CA ILE A 108 6.31 8.10 5.97
C ILE A 108 6.83 6.69 6.23
N LEU A 109 6.70 5.79 5.26
CA LEU A 109 6.95 4.35 5.43
C LEU A 109 8.44 4.01 5.61
N ASP A 110 9.35 4.82 5.07
CA ASP A 110 10.78 4.79 5.41
C ASP A 110 11.23 6.16 5.94
N PRO A 111 11.19 6.39 7.27
CA PRO A 111 11.61 7.66 7.86
C PRO A 111 13.13 7.81 7.99
N SER A 112 13.95 6.98 7.31
CA SER A 112 15.41 7.08 7.41
C SER A 112 15.93 8.45 6.97
N LEU A 113 17.00 8.90 7.61
CA LEU A 113 17.68 10.15 7.26
C LEU A 113 18.04 10.19 5.76
N TRP A 114 18.40 9.05 5.18
CA TRP A 114 18.68 8.90 3.75
C TRP A 114 17.45 9.14 2.88
N ALA A 115 16.31 8.50 3.18
CA ALA A 115 15.08 8.73 2.42
C ALA A 115 14.61 10.19 2.50
N LYS A 116 14.75 10.82 3.68
CA LYS A 116 14.44 12.23 3.88
C LYS A 116 15.41 13.16 3.15
N LEU A 117 16.72 12.87 3.17
CA LEU A 117 17.75 13.65 2.50
C LEU A 117 17.63 13.58 0.98
N LEU A 118 17.33 12.38 0.45
CA LEU A 118 17.12 12.14 -0.98
C LEU A 118 15.71 12.51 -1.46
N ARG A 119 14.83 12.96 -0.55
CA ARG A 119 13.43 13.34 -0.83
C ARG A 119 12.69 12.28 -1.66
N LEU A 120 12.84 11.01 -1.26
CA LEU A 120 12.12 9.91 -1.91
C LEU A 120 10.64 9.98 -1.53
N THR A 121 9.87 10.77 -2.26
CA THR A 121 8.42 10.96 -2.03
C THR A 121 7.64 9.66 -2.22
N ASP A 122 8.21 8.65 -2.87
CA ASP A 122 7.57 7.34 -3.07
C ASP A 122 7.35 6.55 -1.76
N VAL A 123 7.98 6.95 -0.66
CA VAL A 123 7.73 6.38 0.69
C VAL A 123 6.76 7.20 1.53
N TYR A 124 6.29 8.34 1.03
CA TYR A 124 5.29 9.18 1.69
C TYR A 124 3.92 8.56 1.38
N HIS A 125 3.18 8.21 2.42
CA HIS A 125 1.91 7.49 2.27
C HIS A 125 0.72 8.37 2.66
N PHE A 126 0.44 8.55 3.95
CA PHE A 126 -0.58 9.51 4.42
C PHE A 126 0.00 10.89 4.75
N HIS A 127 1.31 11.11 4.58
CA HIS A 127 2.00 12.34 5.00
C HIS A 127 1.27 13.63 4.61
N ASP A 128 1.02 13.83 3.32
CA ASP A 128 0.38 15.05 2.82
C ASP A 128 -1.04 15.23 3.39
N MET A 129 -1.77 14.13 3.59
CA MET A 129 -3.10 14.16 4.20
C MET A 129 -3.05 14.49 5.68
N ILE A 130 -2.08 13.93 6.42
CA ILE A 130 -1.86 14.22 7.84
C ILE A 130 -1.49 15.70 8.02
N ASP A 131 -0.54 16.21 7.23
CA ASP A 131 -0.13 17.61 7.28
C ASP A 131 -1.28 18.56 6.92
N MET A 132 -2.08 18.22 5.91
CA MET A 132 -3.28 18.99 5.57
C MET A 132 -4.32 18.99 6.69
N LEU A 133 -4.62 17.85 7.32
CA LEU A 133 -5.56 17.76 8.42
C LEU A 133 -5.09 18.60 9.63
N ILE A 134 -3.80 18.52 9.97
CA ILE A 134 -3.20 19.36 11.02
C ILE A 134 -3.31 20.84 10.67
N GLY A 135 -3.03 21.19 9.41
CA GLY A 135 -3.22 22.55 8.88
C GLY A 135 -4.66 23.06 8.98
N CYS A 136 -5.64 22.15 8.94
CA CYS A 136 -7.06 22.43 9.13
C CYS A 136 -7.50 22.48 10.61
N GLY A 137 -6.58 22.29 11.57
CA GLY A 137 -6.87 22.35 13.00
C GLY A 137 -7.11 21.00 13.68
N TYR A 138 -6.88 19.88 12.99
CA TYR A 138 -6.91 18.56 13.64
C TYR A 138 -5.70 18.36 14.56
N GLU A 139 -5.92 17.71 15.70
CA GLU A 139 -4.91 17.43 16.70
C GLU A 139 -4.68 15.93 16.85
N LYS A 140 -3.43 15.50 16.69
CA LYS A 140 -3.02 14.11 16.87
C LYS A 140 -3.37 13.63 18.28
N GLY A 141 -4.05 12.48 18.38
CA GLY A 141 -4.43 11.90 19.66
C GLY A 141 -5.71 12.46 20.29
N THR A 142 -6.26 13.53 19.73
CA THR A 142 -7.56 14.11 20.16
C THR A 142 -8.60 13.96 19.05
N THR A 143 -8.29 14.45 17.84
CA THR A 143 -9.19 14.41 16.68
C THR A 143 -8.58 13.73 15.45
N LEU A 144 -7.29 13.39 15.47
CA LEU A 144 -6.62 12.68 14.37
C LEU A 144 -5.85 11.45 14.86
N PHE A 145 -6.12 10.32 14.22
CA PHE A 145 -5.58 9.02 14.58
C PHE A 145 -5.20 8.21 13.33
N GLY A 146 -4.21 7.33 13.47
CA GLY A 146 -3.82 6.39 12.42
C GLY A 146 -4.10 4.95 12.84
N PHE A 147 -4.35 4.11 11.84
CA PHE A 147 -4.50 2.67 11.99
C PHE A 147 -3.68 1.95 10.92
N GLY A 148 -2.44 1.64 11.29
CA GLY A 148 -1.63 0.65 10.59
C GLY A 148 -1.94 -0.75 11.11
N TYR A 149 -1.83 -1.76 10.24
CA TYR A 149 -1.99 -3.17 10.59
C TYR A 149 -1.06 -4.07 9.78
N ASP A 150 -0.90 -5.33 10.20
CA ASP A 150 -0.12 -6.32 9.47
C ASP A 150 -0.89 -6.73 8.20
N PHE A 151 -0.56 -6.06 7.09
CA PHE A 151 -1.22 -6.23 5.81
C PHE A 151 -1.02 -7.62 5.18
N ARG A 152 -0.19 -8.49 5.77
CA ARG A 152 -0.02 -9.88 5.31
C ARG A 152 -1.21 -10.74 5.72
N GLN A 153 -1.84 -10.40 6.84
CA GLN A 153 -2.93 -11.16 7.43
C GLN A 153 -4.25 -10.92 6.69
N SER A 154 -5.21 -11.81 6.91
CA SER A 154 -6.59 -11.67 6.44
C SER A 154 -7.23 -10.37 6.94
N ASN A 155 -8.05 -9.71 6.12
CA ASN A 155 -8.81 -8.52 6.51
C ASN A 155 -9.87 -8.80 7.57
N ARG A 156 -10.17 -10.07 7.86
CA ARG A 156 -11.08 -10.49 8.95
C ARG A 156 -10.39 -11.18 10.12
N ILE A 157 -9.05 -11.13 10.17
CA ILE A 157 -8.33 -11.71 11.31
C ILE A 157 -8.67 -10.93 12.57
N ASP A 158 -8.91 -11.64 13.67
CA ASP A 158 -9.34 -11.08 14.96
C ASP A 158 -8.45 -9.93 15.43
N LYS A 159 -7.12 -10.11 15.42
CA LYS A 159 -6.18 -9.05 15.83
C LYS A 159 -6.36 -7.74 15.06
N THR A 160 -6.64 -7.79 13.76
CA THR A 160 -6.80 -6.60 12.93
C THR A 160 -8.17 -5.96 13.13
N VAL A 161 -9.23 -6.77 13.14
CA VAL A 161 -10.61 -6.30 13.28
C VAL A 161 -10.86 -5.73 14.68
N ASP A 162 -10.43 -6.44 15.73
CA ASP A 162 -10.53 -5.97 17.11
C ASP A 162 -9.61 -4.77 17.36
N GLY A 163 -8.44 -4.72 16.70
CA GLY A 163 -7.57 -3.55 16.72
C GLY A 163 -8.26 -2.30 16.17
N LEU A 164 -8.96 -2.42 15.03
CA LEU A 164 -9.71 -1.31 14.46
C LEU A 164 -10.85 -0.87 15.39
N LYS A 165 -11.57 -1.82 15.99
CA LYS A 165 -12.60 -1.54 17.00
C LYS A 165 -12.04 -0.72 18.16
N GLN A 166 -10.90 -1.16 18.73
CA GLN A 166 -10.25 -0.46 19.85
C GLN A 166 -9.80 0.94 19.44
N LYS A 167 -9.27 1.11 18.22
CA LYS A 167 -8.87 2.43 17.70
C LYS A 167 -10.05 3.37 17.57
N LEU A 168 -11.18 2.92 17.03
CA LEU A 168 -12.41 3.70 16.92
C LEU A 168 -12.98 4.08 18.29
N GLU A 169 -12.99 3.15 19.24
CA GLU A 169 -13.42 3.43 20.61
C GLU A 169 -12.50 4.47 21.30
N THR A 170 -11.19 4.37 21.08
CA THR A 170 -10.21 5.32 21.61
C THR A 170 -10.42 6.72 21.04
N ALA A 171 -10.58 6.82 19.72
CA ALA A 171 -10.86 8.08 19.03
C ALA A 171 -12.20 8.70 19.48
N PHE A 172 -13.24 7.88 19.63
CA PHE A 172 -14.55 8.31 20.14
C PHE A 172 -14.45 8.88 21.56
N LYS A 173 -13.70 8.23 22.46
CA LYS A 173 -13.50 8.70 23.84
C LYS A 173 -12.65 9.97 23.91
N ALA A 174 -11.54 10.01 23.18
CA ALA A 174 -10.60 11.13 23.18
C ALA A 174 -11.23 12.42 22.60
N SER A 175 -12.20 12.28 21.70
CA SER A 175 -12.95 13.38 21.09
C SER A 175 -14.23 13.78 21.85
N GLY A 176 -14.38 13.37 23.12
CA GLY A 176 -15.53 13.75 23.95
C GLY A 176 -16.84 13.04 23.58
N GLY A 177 -16.77 11.87 22.94
CA GLY A 177 -17.94 11.08 22.55
C GLY A 177 -18.48 11.43 21.16
N LYS A 178 -17.68 12.08 20.32
CA LYS A 178 -18.04 12.32 18.92
C LYS A 178 -17.80 11.08 18.07
N LYS A 179 -18.71 10.83 17.14
CA LYS A 179 -18.54 9.78 16.13
C LYS A 179 -17.40 10.11 15.17
N VAL A 180 -16.74 9.07 14.70
CA VAL A 180 -15.49 9.12 13.94
C VAL A 180 -15.73 9.03 12.43
N ASN A 181 -15.01 9.84 11.68
CA ASN A 181 -14.88 9.73 10.23
C ASN A 181 -13.74 8.77 9.90
N ILE A 182 -14.03 7.69 9.19
CA ILE A 182 -13.01 6.76 8.70
C ILE A 182 -12.57 7.21 7.31
N ILE A 183 -11.27 7.34 7.09
CA ILE A 183 -10.69 7.47 5.74
C ILE A 183 -9.83 6.25 5.49
N SER A 184 -10.28 5.36 4.61
CA SER A 184 -9.56 4.14 4.27
C SER A 184 -8.96 4.21 2.88
N HIS A 185 -7.74 3.70 2.69
CA HIS A 185 -7.10 3.58 1.38
C HIS A 185 -6.98 2.12 0.93
N SER A 186 -7.22 1.86 -0.35
CA SER A 186 -6.94 0.56 -0.99
C SER A 186 -7.57 -0.60 -0.22
N MET A 187 -6.80 -1.65 0.09
CA MET A 187 -7.23 -2.81 0.87
C MET A 187 -7.83 -2.46 2.24
N GLY A 188 -7.48 -1.31 2.84
CA GLY A 188 -8.09 -0.83 4.08
C GLY A 188 -9.60 -0.69 3.97
N GLY A 189 -10.15 -0.43 2.78
CA GLY A 189 -11.58 -0.44 2.53
C GLY A 189 -12.22 -1.82 2.67
N LEU A 190 -11.50 -2.90 2.31
CA LEU A 190 -11.96 -4.28 2.51
C LEU A 190 -11.96 -4.65 4.00
N LEU A 191 -10.93 -4.24 4.75
CA LEU A 191 -10.92 -4.35 6.21
C LEU A 191 -12.12 -3.65 6.85
N VAL A 192 -12.43 -2.42 6.41
CA VAL A 192 -13.59 -1.68 6.92
C VAL A 192 -14.90 -2.42 6.59
N LYS A 193 -15.04 -3.04 5.41
CA LYS A 193 -16.20 -3.90 5.10
C LYS A 193 -16.28 -5.13 6.00
N CYS A 194 -15.16 -5.81 6.25
CA CYS A 194 -15.10 -6.94 7.19
C CYS A 194 -15.55 -6.51 8.59
N PHE A 195 -15.00 -5.41 9.12
CA PHE A 195 -15.37 -4.87 10.42
C PHE A 195 -16.85 -4.48 10.47
N MET A 196 -17.37 -3.82 9.44
CA MET A 196 -18.78 -3.45 9.34
C MET A 196 -19.73 -4.67 9.37
N SER A 197 -19.35 -5.76 8.70
CA SER A 197 -20.16 -6.98 8.66
C SER A 197 -20.08 -7.77 9.97
N LEU A 198 -18.91 -7.83 10.60
CA LEU A 198 -18.67 -8.62 11.82
C LEU A 198 -19.09 -7.88 13.10
N HIS A 199 -19.01 -6.55 13.10
CA HIS A 199 -19.27 -5.69 14.26
C HIS A 199 -20.17 -4.51 13.90
N ASN A 200 -21.31 -4.79 13.27
CA ASN A 200 -22.21 -3.76 12.75
C ASN A 200 -22.68 -2.75 13.81
N ASP A 201 -22.99 -3.23 15.03
CA ASP A 201 -23.42 -2.38 16.14
C ASP A 201 -22.32 -1.41 16.59
N ASP A 202 -21.06 -1.88 16.70
CA ASP A 202 -19.92 -1.04 17.01
C ASP A 202 -19.64 -0.03 15.87
N PHE A 203 -19.76 -0.48 14.62
CA PHE A 203 -19.63 0.40 13.46
C PHE A 203 -20.68 1.52 13.49
N ALA A 204 -21.95 1.18 13.69
CA ALA A 204 -23.05 2.14 13.79
C ALA A 204 -22.92 3.07 15.01
N LYS A 205 -22.32 2.58 16.10
CA LYS A 205 -22.08 3.34 17.33
C LYS A 205 -20.95 4.36 17.16
N TYR A 206 -19.81 3.95 16.60
CA TYR A 206 -18.61 4.78 16.59
C TYR A 206 -18.42 5.58 15.31
N VAL A 207 -18.97 5.17 14.17
CA VAL A 207 -18.70 5.80 12.87
C VAL A 207 -19.78 6.83 12.52
N ASN A 208 -19.34 7.98 11.98
CA ASN A 208 -20.19 9.03 11.41
C ASN A 208 -20.20 8.93 9.87
N ASN A 209 -19.01 9.03 9.27
CA ASN A 209 -18.83 8.90 7.83
C ASN A 209 -17.72 7.90 7.52
N TRP A 210 -17.83 7.23 6.38
CA TRP A 210 -16.74 6.45 5.83
C TRP A 210 -16.41 6.93 4.42
N ILE A 211 -15.19 7.39 4.24
CA ILE A 211 -14.60 7.78 2.96
C ILE A 211 -13.63 6.68 2.55
N CYS A 212 -13.90 6.07 1.42
CA CYS A 212 -13.08 5.01 0.88
C CYS A 212 -12.37 5.48 -0.39
N ILE A 213 -11.05 5.38 -0.40
CA ILE A 213 -10.19 5.84 -1.49
C ILE A 213 -9.56 4.62 -2.16
N ALA A 214 -9.81 4.45 -3.46
CA ALA A 214 -9.15 3.46 -4.31
C ALA A 214 -9.28 2.00 -3.85
N CYS A 215 -10.37 1.63 -3.18
CA CYS A 215 -10.55 0.27 -2.68
C CYS A 215 -10.85 -0.72 -3.82
N PRO A 216 -10.15 -1.86 -3.91
CA PRO A 216 -10.44 -2.92 -4.87
C PRO A 216 -11.63 -3.77 -4.41
N PHE A 217 -12.84 -3.20 -4.37
CA PHE A 217 -14.02 -3.89 -3.83
C PHE A 217 -14.28 -5.27 -4.48
N GLN A 218 -14.01 -5.41 -5.78
CA GLN A 218 -14.14 -6.66 -6.53
C GLN A 218 -12.81 -7.32 -6.87
N GLY A 219 -11.70 -6.81 -6.33
CA GLY A 219 -10.33 -7.27 -6.60
C GLY A 219 -9.56 -6.38 -7.58
N ALA A 220 -8.27 -6.67 -7.72
CA ALA A 220 -7.33 -5.95 -8.59
C ALA A 220 -6.63 -6.96 -9.53
N PRO A 221 -7.26 -7.35 -10.65
CA PRO A 221 -6.91 -8.57 -11.38
C PRO A 221 -5.45 -8.69 -11.79
N GLY A 222 -4.95 -7.80 -12.65
CA GLY A 222 -3.60 -7.93 -13.19
C GLY A 222 -2.53 -7.90 -12.10
N CYS A 223 -2.68 -7.00 -11.13
CA CYS A 223 -1.75 -6.90 -10.02
C CYS A 223 -1.74 -8.16 -9.14
N ILE A 224 -2.91 -8.73 -8.80
CA ILE A 224 -2.99 -9.87 -7.88
C ILE A 224 -2.61 -11.18 -8.55
N TYR A 225 -2.99 -11.38 -9.82
CA TYR A 225 -2.50 -12.52 -10.60
C TYR A 225 -0.97 -12.53 -10.67
N ASP A 226 -0.39 -11.37 -10.98
CA ASP A 226 1.06 -11.25 -11.04
C ASP A 226 1.74 -11.42 -9.68
N SER A 227 1.14 -10.86 -8.62
CA SER A 227 1.63 -11.00 -7.23
C SER A 227 1.81 -12.45 -6.81
N LEU A 228 0.86 -13.32 -7.17
CA LEU A 228 0.85 -14.73 -6.82
C LEU A 228 1.77 -15.56 -7.71
N LEU A 229 1.99 -15.16 -8.96
CA LEU A 229 2.75 -15.94 -9.92
C LEU A 229 4.22 -15.56 -9.96
N THR A 230 4.54 -14.28 -9.99
CA THR A 230 5.92 -13.83 -10.19
C THR A 230 6.37 -12.77 -9.19
N GLY A 231 5.45 -12.27 -8.35
CA GLY A 231 5.67 -11.29 -7.29
C GLY A 231 5.34 -9.87 -7.69
N LEU A 232 5.53 -8.93 -6.77
CA LEU A 232 5.35 -7.49 -7.03
C LEU A 232 6.68 -6.75 -6.96
N GLN A 233 6.80 -5.71 -7.80
CA GLN A 233 7.89 -4.75 -7.72
C GLN A 233 7.30 -3.34 -7.74
N PHE A 234 7.63 -2.56 -6.71
CA PHE A 234 7.05 -1.22 -6.50
C PHE A 234 7.84 -0.10 -7.20
N VAL A 235 9.08 -0.36 -7.60
CA VAL A 235 9.97 0.59 -8.27
C VAL A 235 10.71 -0.11 -9.40
N TYR A 236 10.71 0.48 -10.59
CA TYR A 236 11.36 -0.05 -11.79
C TYR A 236 12.64 0.75 -12.11
N GLY A 237 13.67 0.10 -12.67
CA GLY A 237 14.94 0.73 -13.02
C GLY A 237 16.04 0.57 -11.95
N PHE A 238 17.10 1.39 -11.99
CA PHE A 238 18.26 1.26 -11.08
C PHE A 238 17.87 1.40 -9.60
N GLU A 239 16.81 2.15 -9.30
CA GLU A 239 16.32 2.32 -7.93
C GLU A 239 15.75 1.02 -7.34
N SER A 240 15.33 0.07 -8.17
CA SER A 240 14.77 -1.20 -7.72
C SER A 240 15.77 -2.06 -6.91
N PHE A 241 17.08 -1.82 -7.07
CA PHE A 241 18.12 -2.49 -6.28
C PHE A 241 18.05 -2.18 -4.79
N PHE A 242 17.49 -1.02 -4.43
CA PHE A 242 17.32 -0.60 -3.03
C PHE A 242 16.02 -1.12 -2.41
N PHE A 243 15.16 -1.79 -3.18
CA PHE A 243 13.89 -2.33 -2.69
C PHE A 243 13.92 -3.87 -2.64
N VAL A 244 12.89 -4.44 -2.02
CA VAL A 244 12.68 -5.89 -2.01
C VAL A 244 12.52 -6.36 -3.46
N SER A 245 13.29 -7.37 -3.84
CA SER A 245 13.25 -7.96 -5.17
C SER A 245 11.91 -8.65 -5.40
N ARG A 246 11.45 -8.65 -6.66
CA ARG A 246 10.18 -9.23 -7.08
C ARG A 246 10.01 -10.68 -6.59
N TRP A 247 11.04 -11.52 -6.76
CA TRP A 247 11.02 -12.90 -6.29
C TRP A 247 11.00 -13.05 -4.77
N THR A 248 11.71 -12.18 -4.03
CA THR A 248 11.66 -12.21 -2.56
C THR A 248 10.28 -11.82 -2.05
N MET A 249 9.62 -10.87 -2.73
CA MET A 249 8.25 -10.47 -2.46
C MET A 249 7.25 -11.60 -2.79
N HIS A 250 7.38 -12.23 -3.96
CA HIS A 250 6.59 -13.41 -4.37
C HIS A 250 6.53 -14.47 -3.28
N GLN A 251 7.70 -14.86 -2.76
CA GLN A 251 7.82 -15.89 -1.73
C GLN A 251 7.13 -15.54 -0.41
N LEU A 252 6.88 -14.25 -0.14
CA LEU A 252 6.02 -13.83 0.96
C LEU A 252 4.53 -13.83 0.57
N LEU A 253 4.21 -13.24 -0.58
CA LEU A 253 2.84 -12.94 -0.98
C LEU A 253 1.98 -14.19 -1.19
N ILE A 254 2.57 -15.30 -1.63
CA ILE A 254 1.86 -16.59 -1.76
C ILE A 254 1.29 -17.10 -0.43
N GLU A 255 1.90 -16.72 0.69
CA GLU A 255 1.51 -17.12 2.03
C GLU A 255 0.72 -16.02 2.78
N CYS A 256 0.28 -14.97 2.08
CA CYS A 256 -0.48 -13.86 2.64
C CYS A 256 -1.98 -13.93 2.27
N PRO A 257 -2.90 -14.19 3.22
CA PRO A 257 -4.34 -14.20 2.97
C PRO A 257 -4.90 -12.94 2.34
N SER A 258 -4.35 -11.78 2.67
CA SER A 258 -4.75 -10.50 2.08
C SER A 258 -4.63 -10.45 0.56
N VAL A 259 -3.66 -11.15 -0.03
CA VAL A 259 -3.47 -11.21 -1.49
C VAL A 259 -4.60 -12.00 -2.15
N TYR A 260 -4.98 -13.14 -1.55
CA TYR A 260 -6.06 -13.99 -2.05
C TYR A 260 -7.42 -13.30 -1.91
N GLU A 261 -7.61 -12.48 -0.88
CA GLU A 261 -8.85 -11.71 -0.68
C GLU A 261 -9.06 -10.61 -1.73
N MET A 262 -8.00 -10.22 -2.43
CA MET A 262 -8.03 -9.26 -3.55
C MET A 262 -8.04 -9.92 -4.93
N LEU A 263 -8.08 -11.26 -5.01
CA LEU A 263 -8.34 -11.94 -6.28
C LEU A 263 -9.64 -11.43 -6.91
N PRO A 264 -9.75 -11.42 -8.25
CA PRO A 264 -10.97 -11.01 -8.94
C PRO A 264 -12.17 -11.82 -8.45
N ASN A 265 -13.21 -11.14 -8.02
CA ASN A 265 -14.44 -11.79 -7.59
C ASN A 265 -15.07 -12.53 -8.78
N SER A 266 -15.10 -13.86 -8.72
CA SER A 266 -15.70 -14.72 -9.75
C SER A 266 -17.22 -14.59 -9.84
N GLY A 267 -17.87 -14.15 -8.76
CA GLY A 267 -19.31 -13.86 -8.73
C GLY A 267 -19.68 -12.46 -9.21
N PHE A 268 -18.70 -11.60 -9.51
CA PHE A 268 -18.96 -10.25 -10.01
C PHE A 268 -19.11 -10.25 -11.53
N GLU A 269 -20.14 -9.56 -12.03
CA GLU A 269 -20.40 -9.41 -13.47
C GLU A 269 -19.48 -8.35 -14.08
N TRP A 270 -18.22 -8.73 -14.32
CA TRP A 270 -17.26 -7.89 -15.03
C TRP A 270 -17.72 -7.62 -16.47
N LYS A 271 -17.58 -6.36 -16.94
CA LYS A 271 -17.83 -6.01 -18.36
C LYS A 271 -17.06 -6.88 -19.35
N LYS A 272 -15.81 -7.19 -19.01
CA LYS A 272 -14.97 -8.19 -19.67
C LYS A 272 -14.34 -9.00 -18.53
N LYS A 273 -14.44 -10.32 -18.55
CA LYS A 273 -13.76 -11.13 -17.53
C LYS A 273 -12.24 -10.90 -17.60
N PRO A 274 -11.56 -10.63 -16.47
CA PRO A 274 -10.10 -10.55 -16.47
C PRO A 274 -9.51 -11.94 -16.67
N LEU A 275 -8.43 -12.05 -17.44
CA LEU A 275 -7.85 -13.32 -17.85
C LEU A 275 -6.41 -13.47 -17.37
N VAL A 276 -6.05 -14.71 -17.03
CA VAL A 276 -4.67 -15.19 -17.02
C VAL A 276 -4.44 -15.92 -18.34
N GLN A 277 -3.42 -15.51 -19.08
CA GLN A 277 -3.12 -16.04 -20.41
C GLN A 277 -1.70 -16.60 -20.45
N VAL A 278 -1.49 -17.66 -21.22
CA VAL A 278 -0.18 -18.27 -21.39
C VAL A 278 -0.02 -18.81 -22.80
N TRP A 279 1.09 -18.48 -23.45
CA TRP A 279 1.48 -19.11 -24.70
C TRP A 279 2.10 -20.47 -24.41
N ARG A 280 1.45 -21.55 -24.86
CA ARG A 280 1.81 -22.94 -24.52
C ARG A 280 2.45 -23.66 -25.70
N LYS A 281 3.46 -24.47 -25.39
CA LYS A 281 4.07 -25.40 -26.34
C LYS A 281 3.48 -26.79 -26.12
N LEU A 282 2.62 -27.24 -27.03
CA LEU A 282 1.86 -28.50 -26.87
C LEU A 282 2.62 -29.75 -27.31
N SER A 283 3.68 -29.62 -28.11
CA SER A 283 4.52 -30.73 -28.59
C SER A 283 5.97 -30.30 -28.84
N GLU A 284 6.91 -31.25 -28.84
CA GLU A 284 8.30 -30.99 -29.25
C GLU A 284 8.47 -30.77 -30.75
N GLU A 285 7.54 -31.30 -31.57
CA GLU A 285 7.48 -31.04 -33.00
C GLU A 285 7.13 -29.56 -33.28
N LYS A 286 7.86 -28.96 -34.23
CA LYS A 286 7.80 -27.53 -34.55
C LYS A 286 6.37 -27.15 -34.96
N GLU A 287 5.85 -26.09 -34.32
CA GLU A 287 4.65 -25.30 -34.72
C GLU A 287 3.30 -25.54 -34.02
N ASN A 288 3.20 -26.27 -32.90
CA ASN A 288 1.94 -26.28 -32.12
C ASN A 288 2.00 -25.36 -30.89
N VAL A 289 1.93 -24.05 -31.15
CA VAL A 289 1.86 -23.00 -30.13
C VAL A 289 0.42 -22.50 -30.02
N LYS A 290 -0.11 -22.45 -28.80
CA LYS A 290 -1.49 -22.02 -28.54
C LYS A 290 -1.55 -21.08 -27.35
N LEU A 291 -2.36 -20.03 -27.45
CA LEU A 291 -2.74 -19.21 -26.30
C LEU A 291 -3.82 -19.92 -25.49
N GLU A 292 -3.52 -20.26 -24.24
CA GLU A 292 -4.50 -20.73 -23.26
C GLU A 292 -4.94 -19.57 -22.39
N GLU A 293 -6.24 -19.51 -22.09
CA GLU A 293 -6.86 -18.43 -21.31
C GLU A 293 -7.64 -19.02 -20.14
N TYR A 294 -7.46 -18.42 -18.97
CA TYR A 294 -8.12 -18.82 -17.73
C TYR A 294 -8.83 -17.61 -17.14
N ASP A 295 -10.13 -17.77 -16.88
CA ASP A 295 -10.95 -16.73 -16.26
C ASP A 295 -10.92 -16.87 -14.72
N PRO A 296 -11.57 -15.99 -13.94
CA PRO A 296 -11.52 -16.07 -12.48
C PRO A 296 -12.07 -17.38 -11.89
N ALA A 297 -12.88 -18.13 -12.63
CA ALA A 297 -13.38 -19.43 -12.20
C ALA A 297 -12.41 -20.57 -12.51
N THR A 298 -11.62 -20.45 -13.59
CA THR A 298 -10.69 -21.51 -14.04
C THR A 298 -9.23 -21.26 -13.71
N CYS A 299 -8.83 -20.05 -13.29
CA CYS A 299 -7.43 -19.71 -13.02
C CYS A 299 -6.81 -20.46 -11.83
N ILE A 300 -7.61 -21.06 -10.96
CA ILE A 300 -7.12 -21.82 -9.80
C ILE A 300 -6.29 -23.04 -10.21
N SER A 301 -6.74 -23.80 -11.23
CA SER A 301 -5.97 -24.95 -11.73
C SER A 301 -4.67 -24.53 -12.39
N PHE A 302 -4.65 -23.35 -13.01
CA PHE A 302 -3.43 -22.76 -13.53
C PHE A 302 -2.45 -22.41 -12.41
N PHE A 303 -2.89 -21.78 -11.32
CA PHE A 303 -2.03 -21.46 -10.18
C PHE A 303 -1.46 -22.70 -9.51
N GLU A 304 -2.30 -23.73 -9.31
CA GLU A 304 -1.86 -25.02 -8.76
C GLU A 304 -0.69 -25.60 -9.56
N GLU A 305 -0.82 -25.66 -10.88
CA GLU A 305 0.19 -26.25 -11.76
C GLU A 305 1.44 -25.35 -11.93
N ALA A 306 1.26 -24.03 -11.98
CA ALA A 306 2.37 -23.07 -12.07
C ALA A 306 3.20 -22.99 -10.78
N LEU A 307 2.58 -23.21 -9.62
CA LEU A 307 3.24 -23.09 -8.31
C LEU A 307 3.57 -24.45 -7.68
N LYS A 308 3.27 -25.58 -8.32
CA LYS A 308 3.44 -26.94 -7.74
C LYS A 308 4.84 -27.23 -7.18
N ASN A 309 5.88 -26.67 -7.81
CA ASN A 309 7.29 -26.86 -7.44
C ASN A 309 7.88 -25.59 -6.82
N ASN A 310 7.05 -24.65 -6.38
CA ASN A 310 7.52 -23.39 -5.84
C ASN A 310 8.12 -23.62 -4.45
N GLU A 311 9.32 -23.07 -4.23
CA GLU A 311 10.12 -23.32 -3.05
C GLU A 311 10.78 -22.03 -2.54
N LEU A 312 11.09 -22.04 -1.25
CA LEU A 312 11.75 -20.99 -0.51
C LEU A 312 12.98 -21.56 0.20
N GLU A 313 14.15 -20.99 -0.08
CA GLU A 313 15.37 -21.34 0.65
C GLU A 313 15.52 -20.45 1.89
N TYR A 314 15.45 -21.07 3.08
CA TYR A 314 15.58 -20.39 4.36
C TYR A 314 16.54 -21.16 5.29
N ASN A 315 17.59 -20.48 5.76
CA ASN A 315 18.65 -21.07 6.60
C ASN A 315 19.25 -22.38 6.04
N GLY A 316 19.46 -22.43 4.72
CA GLY A 316 20.03 -23.59 4.02
C GLY A 316 19.07 -24.78 3.88
N LYS A 317 17.78 -24.59 4.18
CA LYS A 317 16.72 -25.58 3.96
C LYS A 317 15.78 -25.09 2.88
N SER A 318 15.38 -25.99 1.97
CA SER A 318 14.28 -25.72 1.06
C SER A 318 12.94 -25.99 1.76
N ILE A 319 12.00 -25.07 1.60
CA ILE A 319 10.63 -25.11 2.12
C ILE A 319 9.69 -25.00 0.92
N SER A 320 8.81 -25.97 0.75
CA SER A 320 7.80 -25.91 -0.30
C SER A 320 6.72 -24.89 0.04
N ILE A 321 6.39 -24.02 -0.90
CA ILE A 321 5.38 -22.96 -0.81
C ILE A 321 4.52 -22.95 -2.09
N PRO A 322 3.75 -24.04 -2.35
CA PRO A 322 2.89 -24.14 -3.51
C PRO A 322 1.68 -23.21 -3.38
N PHE A 323 0.82 -23.18 -4.40
CA PHE A 323 -0.45 -22.46 -4.29
C PHE A 323 -1.26 -22.96 -3.08
N ASN A 324 -1.65 -22.04 -2.20
CA ASN A 324 -2.18 -22.40 -0.89
C ASN A 324 -3.71 -22.44 -0.88
N PHE A 325 -4.26 -23.64 -1.05
CA PHE A 325 -5.72 -23.88 -1.05
C PHE A 325 -6.40 -23.55 0.30
N SER A 326 -5.68 -23.65 1.41
CA SER A 326 -6.22 -23.28 2.72
C SER A 326 -6.47 -21.77 2.80
N ILE A 327 -5.54 -20.98 2.27
CA ILE A 327 -5.72 -19.53 2.15
C ILE A 327 -6.87 -19.21 1.18
N LEU A 328 -6.93 -19.87 0.02
CA LEU A 328 -8.02 -19.66 -0.94
C LEU A 328 -9.40 -19.91 -0.30
N LYS A 329 -9.54 -21.00 0.47
CA LYS A 329 -10.77 -21.31 1.21
C LYS A 329 -11.09 -20.23 2.25
N TRP A 330 -10.06 -19.73 2.96
CA TRP A 330 -10.22 -18.65 3.93
C TRP A 330 -10.68 -17.34 3.27
N ALA A 331 -10.06 -16.96 2.15
CA ALA A 331 -10.41 -15.77 1.37
C ALA A 331 -11.83 -15.85 0.79
N ALA A 332 -12.28 -17.03 0.36
CA ALA A 332 -13.67 -17.25 -0.08
C ALA A 332 -14.68 -17.02 1.06
N GLN A 333 -14.34 -17.39 2.31
CA GLN A 333 -15.17 -17.05 3.47
C GLN A 333 -15.15 -15.54 3.77
N THR A 334 -13.98 -14.88 3.65
CA THR A 334 -13.88 -13.43 3.78
C THR A 334 -14.73 -12.71 2.73
N ARG A 335 -14.76 -13.20 1.49
CA ARG A 335 -15.60 -12.65 0.42
C ARG A 335 -17.08 -12.66 0.81
N LYS A 336 -17.59 -13.77 1.38
CA LYS A 336 -18.98 -13.85 1.87
C LYS A 336 -19.28 -12.77 2.91
N ILE A 337 -18.37 -12.56 3.87
CA ILE A 337 -18.50 -11.51 4.90
C ILE A 337 -18.52 -10.11 4.25
N ILE A 338 -17.65 -9.85 3.27
CA ILE A 338 -17.62 -8.58 2.53
C ILE A 338 -18.92 -8.35 1.74
N ASP A 339 -19.49 -9.40 1.15
CA ASP A 339 -20.72 -9.33 0.35
C ASP A 339 -21.97 -9.19 1.23
N GLU A 340 -21.93 -9.69 2.47
CA GLU A 340 -22.98 -9.55 3.49
C GLU A 340 -22.95 -8.19 4.21
N ALA A 341 -21.89 -7.39 4.04
CA ALA A 341 -21.73 -6.10 4.72
C ALA A 341 -22.89 -5.13 4.38
N GLN A 342 -23.56 -4.63 5.42
CA GLN A 342 -24.65 -3.65 5.29
C GLN A 342 -24.27 -2.34 5.97
N LEU A 343 -24.27 -1.26 5.18
CA LEU A 343 -24.02 0.09 5.68
C LEU A 343 -25.18 0.54 6.59
N PRO A 344 -24.93 0.87 7.88
CA PRO A 344 -25.98 1.39 8.75
C PRO A 344 -26.56 2.71 8.21
N LYS A 345 -27.87 2.90 8.34
CA LYS A 345 -28.57 4.11 7.86
C LYS A 345 -28.05 5.41 8.48
N SER A 346 -27.41 5.33 9.64
CA SER A 346 -26.83 6.45 10.37
C SER A 346 -25.44 6.85 9.89
N VAL A 347 -24.83 6.10 8.96
CA VAL A 347 -23.48 6.34 8.44
C VAL A 347 -23.55 6.74 6.98
N SER A 348 -22.92 7.85 6.62
CA SER A 348 -22.78 8.22 5.20
C SER A 348 -21.51 7.62 4.60
N PHE A 349 -21.62 7.11 3.38
CA PHE A 349 -20.50 6.51 2.65
C PHE A 349 -20.12 7.35 1.44
N TYR A 350 -18.83 7.58 1.26
CA TYR A 350 -18.24 8.31 0.14
C TYR A 350 -17.19 7.43 -0.54
N ASN A 351 -17.22 7.35 -1.86
CA ASN A 351 -16.28 6.58 -2.64
C ASN A 351 -15.47 7.50 -3.57
N ILE A 352 -14.15 7.48 -3.41
CA ILE A 352 -13.20 8.15 -4.28
C ILE A 352 -12.41 7.08 -5.02
N PHE A 353 -12.43 7.09 -6.34
CA PHE A 353 -11.70 6.11 -7.15
C PHE A 353 -10.86 6.81 -8.22
N GLY A 354 -9.71 6.21 -8.56
CA GLY A 354 -8.88 6.76 -9.63
C GLY A 354 -9.36 6.37 -11.02
N THR A 355 -9.01 7.21 -11.98
CA THR A 355 -9.33 7.13 -13.41
C THR A 355 -8.17 7.69 -14.23
N SER A 356 -8.20 7.46 -15.54
CA SER A 356 -7.22 7.96 -16.51
C SER A 356 -5.78 7.44 -16.32
N PHE A 357 -5.61 6.31 -15.65
CA PHE A 357 -4.37 5.54 -15.62
C PHE A 357 -4.64 4.11 -16.11
N ASP A 358 -3.68 3.57 -16.84
CA ASP A 358 -3.71 2.19 -17.32
C ASP A 358 -3.51 1.24 -16.13
N SER A 359 -4.59 0.61 -15.67
CA SER A 359 -4.55 -0.41 -14.62
C SER A 359 -4.38 -1.81 -15.22
N PRO A 360 -3.37 -2.58 -14.81
CA PRO A 360 -3.18 -3.97 -15.25
C PRO A 360 -4.45 -4.80 -15.06
N TYR A 361 -4.88 -5.48 -16.12
CA TYR A 361 -6.14 -6.20 -16.16
C TYR A 361 -5.94 -7.68 -16.46
N ASP A 362 -5.58 -8.02 -17.70
CA ASP A 362 -5.17 -9.37 -18.06
C ASP A 362 -3.65 -9.51 -17.87
N VAL A 363 -3.19 -10.72 -17.54
CA VAL A 363 -1.75 -11.06 -17.53
C VAL A 363 -1.48 -12.11 -18.58
N CYS A 364 -0.40 -11.94 -19.36
CA CYS A 364 0.01 -12.89 -20.39
C CYS A 364 1.46 -13.32 -20.17
N TYR A 365 1.71 -14.63 -20.20
CA TYR A 365 3.04 -15.21 -19.99
C TYR A 365 3.55 -15.93 -21.24
N GLY A 366 4.83 -15.72 -21.56
CA GLY A 366 5.45 -16.22 -22.78
C GLY A 366 5.00 -15.45 -24.02
N SER A 367 5.42 -15.92 -25.19
CA SER A 367 5.01 -15.37 -26.48
C SER A 367 4.88 -16.47 -27.53
N GLU A 368 4.34 -16.15 -28.71
CA GLU A 368 4.29 -17.09 -29.83
C GLU A 368 5.70 -17.61 -30.22
N THR A 369 6.72 -16.75 -30.11
CA THR A 369 8.13 -17.10 -30.39
C THR A 369 8.86 -17.71 -29.19
N SER A 370 8.34 -17.54 -27.98
CA SER A 370 8.90 -18.08 -26.74
C SER A 370 7.80 -18.68 -25.85
N PRO A 371 7.18 -19.79 -26.28
CA PRO A 371 6.07 -20.41 -25.55
C PRO A 371 6.57 -21.21 -24.34
N ILE A 372 5.71 -21.32 -23.34
CA ILE A 372 5.95 -22.04 -22.09
C ILE A 372 5.49 -23.49 -22.24
N GLY A 373 6.45 -24.42 -22.22
CA GLY A 373 6.17 -25.87 -22.21
C GLY A 373 5.78 -26.40 -20.82
N ASP A 374 6.52 -26.00 -19.79
CA ASP A 374 6.26 -26.36 -18.39
C ASP A 374 5.71 -25.14 -17.64
N LEU A 375 4.48 -25.23 -17.12
CA LEU A 375 3.82 -24.13 -16.43
C LEU A 375 4.56 -23.70 -15.16
N SER A 376 5.36 -24.57 -14.55
CA SER A 376 6.20 -24.18 -13.40
C SER A 376 7.20 -23.06 -13.74
N LYS A 377 7.53 -22.87 -15.03
CA LYS A 377 8.41 -21.81 -15.50
C LYS A 377 7.75 -20.43 -15.54
N VAL A 378 6.42 -20.34 -15.45
CA VAL A 378 5.67 -19.07 -15.44
C VAL A 378 6.22 -18.13 -14.38
N CYS A 379 6.53 -18.66 -13.19
CA CYS A 379 7.00 -17.91 -12.03
C CYS A 379 8.33 -17.14 -12.26
N HIS A 380 9.05 -17.51 -13.31
CA HIS A 380 10.34 -16.91 -13.70
C HIS A 380 10.28 -16.17 -15.03
N THR A 381 9.07 -15.85 -15.51
CA THR A 381 8.84 -15.01 -16.68
C THR A 381 8.27 -13.66 -16.27
N LEU A 382 8.50 -12.62 -17.07
CA LEU A 382 7.82 -11.34 -16.88
C LEU A 382 6.48 -11.38 -17.63
N PRO A 383 5.37 -10.99 -17.00
CA PRO A 383 4.10 -10.88 -17.68
C PRO A 383 4.09 -9.68 -18.64
N GLU A 384 3.32 -9.81 -19.71
CA GLU A 384 2.75 -8.68 -20.43
C GLU A 384 1.34 -8.42 -19.90
N TYR A 385 0.94 -7.15 -19.85
CA TYR A 385 -0.38 -6.76 -19.37
C TYR A 385 -1.24 -6.21 -20.49
N THR A 386 -2.53 -6.49 -20.41
CA THR A 386 -3.53 -5.59 -20.98
C THR A 386 -3.99 -4.63 -19.90
N TYR A 387 -4.56 -3.50 -20.31
CA TYR A 387 -4.93 -2.43 -19.39
C TYR A 387 -6.39 -2.01 -19.57
N VAL A 388 -6.98 -1.55 -18.48
CA VAL A 388 -8.28 -0.87 -18.44
C VAL A 388 -8.16 0.43 -17.66
N ASP A 389 -9.16 1.31 -17.80
CA ASP A 389 -9.22 2.55 -17.03
C ASP A 389 -9.25 2.29 -15.52
N GLY A 390 -8.40 3.00 -14.80
CA GLY A 390 -8.22 2.84 -13.36
C GLY A 390 -7.22 3.84 -12.79
N ASP A 391 -6.53 3.42 -11.74
CA ASP A 391 -5.53 4.20 -11.02
C ASP A 391 -4.10 3.65 -11.17
N GLY A 392 -3.86 2.73 -12.11
CA GLY A 392 -2.57 2.05 -12.27
C GLY A 392 -2.41 0.81 -11.39
N THR A 393 -3.42 0.45 -10.59
CA THR A 393 -3.44 -0.78 -9.78
C THR A 393 -4.83 -1.41 -9.79
N VAL A 394 -5.85 -0.63 -9.46
CA VAL A 394 -7.24 -1.06 -9.36
C VAL A 394 -8.00 -0.55 -10.59
N PRO A 395 -8.73 -1.43 -11.31
CA PRO A 395 -9.68 -0.99 -12.33
C PRO A 395 -10.78 -0.12 -11.72
N SER A 396 -11.17 0.98 -12.38
CA SER A 396 -12.24 1.85 -11.86
C SER A 396 -13.58 1.09 -11.72
N GLU A 397 -13.81 0.06 -12.55
CA GLU A 397 -14.98 -0.81 -12.43
C GLU A 397 -15.05 -1.51 -11.06
N SER A 398 -13.94 -2.10 -10.62
CA SER A 398 -13.83 -2.73 -9.30
C SER A 398 -13.99 -1.69 -8.19
N ALA A 399 -13.32 -0.55 -8.31
CA ALA A 399 -13.37 0.49 -7.29
C ALA A 399 -14.76 1.14 -7.12
N LYS A 400 -15.60 1.14 -8.15
CA LYS A 400 -16.99 1.64 -8.07
C LYS A 400 -17.98 0.61 -7.55
N ALA A 401 -17.65 -0.68 -7.62
CA ALA A 401 -18.55 -1.79 -7.30
C ALA A 401 -18.57 -2.09 -5.79
N ASP A 402 -18.78 -1.06 -4.99
CA ASP A 402 -18.76 -1.11 -3.52
C ASP A 402 -20.01 -1.78 -2.89
N GLY A 403 -21.14 -1.73 -3.61
CA GLY A 403 -22.41 -2.33 -3.21
C GLY A 403 -23.31 -1.44 -2.33
N PHE A 404 -22.95 -0.17 -2.11
CA PHE A 404 -23.68 0.74 -1.22
C PHE A 404 -24.43 1.85 -1.96
N ALA A 405 -25.37 2.51 -1.29
CA ALA A 405 -25.92 3.78 -1.75
C ALA A 405 -25.00 4.92 -1.29
N ALA A 406 -23.88 5.13 -1.99
CA ALA A 406 -22.93 6.19 -1.63
C ALA A 406 -23.55 7.58 -1.73
N ALA A 407 -23.29 8.44 -0.74
CA ALA A 407 -23.64 9.85 -0.75
C ALA A 407 -22.96 10.59 -1.91
N ALA A 408 -21.73 10.20 -2.24
CA ALA A 408 -21.06 10.60 -3.47
C ALA A 408 -20.10 9.52 -3.97
N ARG A 409 -19.97 9.42 -5.30
CA ARG A 409 -18.90 8.70 -5.98
C ARG A 409 -18.14 9.65 -6.87
N VAL A 410 -16.83 9.77 -6.66
CA VAL A 410 -15.99 10.75 -7.35
C VAL A 410 -14.83 10.02 -8.02
N GLY A 411 -14.80 10.11 -9.35
CA GLY A 411 -13.66 9.68 -10.15
C GLY A 411 -12.62 10.79 -10.22
N ILE A 412 -11.38 10.51 -9.83
CA ILE A 412 -10.28 11.47 -9.85
C ILE A 412 -9.20 10.97 -10.79
N LYS A 413 -8.63 11.86 -11.60
CA LYS A 413 -7.46 11.52 -12.42
C LYS A 413 -6.23 11.44 -11.54
N GLY A 414 -5.84 10.23 -11.15
CA GLY A 414 -4.76 10.03 -10.20
C GLY A 414 -4.31 8.57 -10.16
N SER A 415 -3.01 8.38 -9.93
CA SER A 415 -2.46 7.05 -9.67
C SER A 415 -2.87 6.56 -8.28
N HIS A 416 -2.83 5.26 -8.04
CA HIS A 416 -3.34 4.61 -6.84
C HIS A 416 -2.84 5.24 -5.53
N ARG A 417 -1.54 5.54 -5.46
CA ARG A 417 -0.92 6.30 -4.35
C ARG A 417 -1.12 7.80 -4.46
N GLY A 418 -1.05 8.35 -5.68
CA GLY A 418 -1.22 9.79 -5.91
C GLY A 418 -2.60 10.34 -5.53
N LEU A 419 -3.59 9.46 -5.29
CA LEU A 419 -4.89 9.83 -4.73
C LEU A 419 -4.81 10.24 -3.24
N LEU A 420 -3.69 10.04 -2.56
CA LEU A 420 -3.48 10.50 -1.18
C LEU A 420 -2.79 11.87 -1.09
N ASN A 421 -2.28 12.41 -2.21
CA ASN A 421 -1.43 13.60 -2.22
C ASN A 421 -2.20 14.89 -2.56
N GLU A 422 -1.74 16.02 -2.01
CA GLU A 422 -2.41 17.32 -1.99
C GLU A 422 -2.67 17.92 -3.38
N GLU A 423 -1.76 17.73 -4.34
CA GLU A 423 -1.90 18.30 -5.69
C GLU A 423 -3.10 17.71 -6.47
N LYS A 424 -3.61 16.54 -6.07
CA LYS A 424 -4.65 15.81 -6.82
C LYS A 424 -5.94 15.68 -6.03
N MET A 425 -6.73 16.76 -5.96
CA MET A 425 -8.20 16.83 -5.82
C MET A 425 -8.95 16.01 -4.73
N SER A 426 -8.52 14.83 -4.27
CA SER A 426 -9.17 13.97 -3.29
C SER A 426 -9.27 14.65 -1.92
N ILE A 427 -8.20 15.33 -1.51
CA ILE A 427 -8.14 16.19 -0.32
C ILE A 427 -9.04 17.42 -0.47
N HIS A 428 -9.10 18.04 -1.66
CA HIS A 428 -10.04 19.13 -1.94
C HIS A 428 -11.50 18.68 -1.87
N TYR A 429 -11.82 17.46 -2.34
CA TYR A 429 -13.14 16.85 -2.22
C TYR A 429 -13.44 16.50 -0.77
N PHE A 430 -12.48 15.93 -0.03
CA PHE A 430 -12.60 15.69 1.41
C PHE A 430 -12.96 16.99 2.14
N ALA A 431 -12.21 18.08 1.91
CA ALA A 431 -12.46 19.38 2.51
C ALA A 431 -13.81 19.99 2.05
N ARG A 432 -14.17 19.86 0.78
CA ARG A 432 -15.41 20.45 0.22
C ARG A 432 -16.70 19.75 0.66
N TYR A 433 -16.64 18.46 0.97
CA TYR A 433 -17.83 17.67 1.32
C TYR A 433 -17.94 17.36 2.82
N GLN A 434 -16.84 17.41 3.58
CA GLN A 434 -16.89 17.29 5.05
C GLN A 434 -16.73 18.63 5.80
N MET A 435 -15.87 19.56 5.36
CA MET A 435 -15.66 20.83 6.08
C MET A 435 -16.71 21.92 5.80
N LYS A 436 -17.75 21.61 5.01
CA LYS A 436 -18.87 22.53 4.76
C LYS A 436 -19.70 22.89 6.00
N ALA A 437 -19.49 22.20 7.13
CA ALA A 437 -20.11 22.56 8.39
C ALA A 437 -19.36 23.65 9.17
N VAL A 438 -18.09 23.95 8.85
CA VAL A 438 -17.19 24.69 9.77
C VAL A 438 -16.60 25.97 9.17
N TYR A 439 -16.37 26.05 7.84
CA TYR A 439 -15.72 27.22 7.23
C TYR A 439 -16.59 27.92 6.18
N SER A 440 -16.78 29.24 6.34
CA SER A 440 -17.27 30.10 5.27
C SER A 440 -16.31 30.08 4.08
N GLN A 441 -16.86 30.27 2.88
CA GLN A 441 -16.12 30.20 1.62
C GLN A 441 -14.87 31.10 1.59
N ASP A 442 -14.88 32.22 2.33
CA ASP A 442 -13.77 33.17 2.42
C ASP A 442 -12.58 32.66 3.27
N ASN A 443 -12.82 31.89 4.34
CA ASN A 443 -11.73 31.33 5.17
C ASN A 443 -11.09 30.08 4.54
N PHE A 444 -11.87 29.36 3.72
CA PHE A 444 -11.41 28.25 2.91
C PHE A 444 -10.34 28.70 1.89
N ASP A 445 -10.60 29.82 1.22
CA ASP A 445 -9.64 30.44 0.30
C ASP A 445 -8.38 30.95 1.01
N ILE A 446 -8.44 31.31 2.30
CA ILE A 446 -7.26 31.77 3.07
C ILE A 446 -6.32 30.61 3.45
N CYS A 447 -6.84 29.43 3.81
CA CYS A 447 -6.00 28.25 4.03
C CYS A 447 -5.31 27.82 2.74
N ILE A 448 -6.05 27.76 1.64
CA ILE A 448 -5.53 27.37 0.32
C ILE A 448 -4.54 28.43 -0.23
N ASN A 449 -4.83 29.72 -0.09
CA ASN A 449 -3.93 30.78 -0.57
C ASN A 449 -2.64 30.92 0.26
N ARG A 450 -2.60 30.44 1.52
CA ARG A 450 -1.35 30.37 2.30
C ARG A 450 -0.40 29.25 1.84
N LEU A 451 -0.92 28.20 1.20
CA LEU A 451 -0.15 27.11 0.62
C LEU A 451 0.40 27.45 -0.79
N LEU A 452 -0.25 28.36 -1.52
CA LEU A 452 0.05 28.70 -2.92
C LEU A 452 0.92 29.97 -3.12
N LEU A 453 2.10 30.07 -2.49
CA LEU A 453 3.07 31.11 -2.86
C LEU A 453 4.07 30.63 -3.93
N PRO A 454 4.32 31.41 -5.01
CA PRO A 454 5.14 30.97 -6.13
C PRO A 454 6.63 31.00 -5.78
N VAL A 455 7.35 29.91 -6.06
CA VAL A 455 8.78 29.82 -5.72
C VAL A 455 9.67 29.94 -6.94
N GLY A 456 10.60 30.90 -6.85
CA GLY A 456 11.56 31.28 -7.87
C GLY A 456 12.81 30.39 -7.91
N VAL A 457 13.49 30.45 -9.06
CA VAL A 457 14.55 29.56 -9.55
C VAL A 457 15.93 29.90 -8.98
N VAL A 458 16.67 28.91 -8.43
CA VAL A 458 18.15 28.87 -8.35
C VAL A 458 18.66 27.39 -8.37
N LYS A 459 19.84 27.15 -8.95
CA LYS A 459 20.44 25.86 -9.38
C LYS A 459 21.70 25.47 -8.56
N SER A 460 21.91 24.18 -8.19
CA SER A 460 23.21 23.45 -8.07
C SER A 460 23.00 22.02 -7.49
N LEU A 461 23.35 20.91 -8.18
CA LEU A 461 24.62 20.14 -8.31
C LEU A 461 25.04 19.27 -7.11
N LEU A 462 24.82 17.94 -7.20
CA LEU A 462 25.64 16.88 -6.60
C LEU A 462 25.17 15.48 -7.07
N ASP A 463 26.02 14.76 -7.82
CA ASP A 463 25.81 13.37 -8.24
C ASP A 463 26.69 12.44 -7.39
N ILE A 464 26.06 11.60 -6.56
CA ILE A 464 26.72 10.52 -5.79
C ILE A 464 26.20 9.19 -6.31
N LEU A 465 27.10 8.30 -6.72
CA LEU A 465 26.79 6.95 -7.18
C LEU A 465 27.25 5.95 -6.11
N ILE A 466 26.32 5.16 -5.56
CA ILE A 466 26.64 4.10 -4.58
C ILE A 466 26.48 2.75 -5.28
N ILE A 467 27.55 1.95 -5.31
CA ILE A 467 27.58 0.62 -5.92
C ILE A 467 27.83 -0.41 -4.82
N GLN A 468 26.99 -1.45 -4.75
CA GLN A 468 27.21 -2.58 -3.85
C GLN A 468 27.63 -3.82 -4.66
N GLN A 469 28.78 -4.42 -4.31
CA GLN A 469 29.21 -5.73 -4.80
C GLN A 469 29.47 -6.65 -3.61
N GLY A 470 28.61 -7.67 -3.43
CA GLY A 470 28.67 -8.58 -2.29
C GLY A 470 28.50 -7.85 -0.95
N HIS A 471 29.42 -8.09 -0.01
CA HIS A 471 29.44 -7.44 1.32
C HIS A 471 30.12 -6.07 1.35
N LYS A 472 30.52 -5.49 0.20
CA LYS A 472 31.22 -4.20 0.14
C LYS A 472 30.34 -3.12 -0.49
N ILE A 473 30.36 -1.94 0.13
CA ILE A 473 29.70 -0.72 -0.34
C ILE A 473 30.77 0.22 -0.88
N PHE A 474 30.60 0.68 -2.11
CA PHE A 474 31.43 1.70 -2.75
C PHE A 474 30.61 2.97 -2.89
N VAL A 475 31.11 4.06 -2.33
CA VAL A 475 30.51 5.40 -2.50
C VAL A 475 31.43 6.16 -3.45
N ILE A 476 30.93 6.48 -4.64
CA ILE A 476 31.66 7.23 -5.66
C ILE A 476 31.03 8.63 -5.73
N SER A 477 31.82 9.63 -5.35
CA SER A 477 31.48 11.04 -5.54
C SER A 477 32.19 11.53 -6.78
N CYS A 478 31.46 11.99 -7.80
CA CYS A 478 32.07 12.66 -8.94
C CYS A 478 32.25 14.13 -8.60
N ASN A 479 33.48 14.54 -8.27
CA ASN A 479 33.87 15.94 -8.40
C ASN A 479 34.49 16.12 -9.78
N ASP A 480 34.05 17.14 -10.52
CA ASP A 480 34.75 17.59 -11.71
C ASP A 480 36.23 17.81 -11.35
N GLN A 481 37.10 17.10 -12.08
CA GLN A 481 38.55 17.00 -11.98
C GLN A 481 39.11 15.74 -11.28
N ASN A 482 39.47 14.79 -12.15
CA ASN A 482 40.37 13.64 -11.97
C ASN A 482 39.84 12.40 -11.20
N LEU A 483 39.59 11.34 -11.98
CA LEU A 483 39.51 9.96 -11.52
C LEU A 483 40.84 9.51 -10.89
N ARG A 484 40.85 9.30 -9.57
CA ARG A 484 41.83 8.43 -8.89
C ARG A 484 41.08 7.46 -7.98
N ALA A 485 41.34 6.17 -8.17
CA ALA A 485 40.94 5.12 -7.25
C ALA A 485 41.96 5.07 -6.11
N GLU A 486 41.57 5.49 -4.91
CA GLU A 486 42.33 5.20 -3.68
C GLU A 486 41.56 4.18 -2.84
N GLY A 487 42.23 3.05 -2.59
CA GLY A 487 41.69 1.91 -1.87
C GLY A 487 41.89 2.00 -0.35
N GLN A 488 41.11 1.17 0.34
CA GLN A 488 41.21 0.77 1.75
C GLN A 488 41.08 1.88 2.80
N HIS A 489 39.85 2.09 3.28
CA HIS A 489 39.64 2.42 4.69
C HIS A 489 38.53 1.57 5.30
N THR A 490 38.95 0.77 6.29
CA THR A 490 38.13 0.08 7.28
C THR A 490 37.28 1.11 8.02
N ILE A 491 35.94 1.00 7.96
CA ILE A 491 35.07 1.76 8.84
C ILE A 491 34.67 0.86 10.00
N VAL A 492 35.21 1.23 11.17
CA VAL A 492 34.91 0.72 12.50
C VAL A 492 33.49 1.14 12.88
N SER A 493 32.77 0.22 13.53
CA SER A 493 31.43 0.40 14.09
C SER A 493 31.32 1.59 15.04
N CYS A 494 30.20 2.31 14.95
CA CYS A 494 29.43 2.80 16.10
C CYS A 494 27.95 2.88 15.71
#